data_AF-A0A956F2U2-F1
#
_entry.id   AF-A0A956F2U2-F1
#
_cell.length_a   1.000
_cell.length_b   1.000
_cell.length_c   1.000
_cell.angle_alpha   90.00
_cell.angle_beta   90.00
_cell.angle_gamma   90.00
#
_symmetry.space_group_name_H-M   'P 1'
#
loop_
_entity.id
_entity.type
_entity.pdbx_description
1 polymer ?
#
loop_
_entity_poly.entity_id
_entity_poly.type
_entity_poly.pdbx_seq_one_letter_code
_entity_poly.pdbx_strand_id
1 'polypeptide(L)'
;MDAFRGLVVVMMFAVHARRIQTGRGNGALEHAADAALRFLMRVEPYIAALFLYLVGFSLVLSWSAAEARAPSAQRPLLARRWRARMFKRAGWLYALSIGLCLPQFGLQFPATFVSSGILSVIALAIVCCTALLTFSGGRRLAWPLCALVLLVTSALHFAGVGVSGINAGPGGTFPLLAASLLGMLSGPAPTDSSPRPAGGSPLEAAQLRSPWTLLCLAIAGFELFRGGWSAPWTDTFSSHYRDYGPLAAGY
;
A
#
# COMPACT_ATOMS: atom_id res chain seq x y z
N MET A 1 14.48 8.65 3.11
CA MET A 1 13.66 7.65 2.37
C MET A 1 14.09 6.24 2.69
N ASP A 2 15.37 5.90 2.60
CA ASP A 2 15.82 4.51 2.79
C ASP A 2 15.65 4.01 4.23
N ALA A 3 15.89 4.86 5.24
CA ALA A 3 15.60 4.52 6.64
C ALA A 3 14.11 4.26 6.90
N PHE A 4 13.22 5.10 6.36
CA PHE A 4 11.77 4.95 6.52
C PHE A 4 11.22 3.73 5.78
N ARG A 5 11.70 3.47 4.56
CA ARG A 5 11.40 2.25 3.82
C ARG A 5 11.92 1.00 4.56
N GLY A 6 13.14 1.08 5.08
CA GLY A 6 13.75 0.03 5.90
C GLY A 6 12.89 -0.27 7.13
N LEU A 7 12.44 0.76 7.84
CA LEU A 7 11.54 0.62 8.99
C LEU A 7 10.23 -0.11 8.62
N VAL A 8 9.56 0.34 7.55
CA VAL A 8 8.31 -0.29 7.08
C VAL A 8 8.50 -1.75 6.71
N VAL A 9 9.61 -2.09 6.05
CA VAL A 9 9.97 -3.47 5.72
C VAL A 9 10.24 -4.31 6.97
N VAL A 10 11.01 -3.78 7.93
CA VAL A 10 11.28 -4.46 9.21
C VAL A 10 9.99 -4.72 9.98
N MET A 11 9.07 -3.75 10.04
CA MET A 11 7.77 -3.94 10.68
C MET A 11 6.93 -5.02 9.98
N MET A 12 6.92 -5.06 8.65
CA MET A 12 6.22 -6.10 7.89
C MET A 12 6.78 -7.50 8.19
N PHE A 13 8.12 -7.62 8.25
CA PHE A 13 8.79 -8.87 8.63
C PHE A 13 8.47 -9.27 10.07
N ALA A 14 8.46 -8.33 11.01
CA ALA A 14 8.10 -8.61 12.41
C ALA A 14 6.67 -9.15 12.54
N VAL A 15 5.72 -8.58 11.78
CA VAL A 15 4.33 -9.08 11.74
C VAL A 15 4.24 -10.48 11.14
N HIS A 16 5.00 -10.77 10.08
CA HIS A 16 5.02 -12.11 9.46
C HIS A 16 5.71 -13.16 10.34
N ALA A 17 6.84 -12.82 10.97
CA ALA A 17 7.56 -13.70 11.89
C ALA A 17 6.67 -14.15 13.04
N ARG A 18 5.78 -13.27 13.52
CA ARG A 18 4.78 -13.62 14.53
C ARG A 18 3.86 -14.76 14.08
N ARG A 19 3.37 -14.73 12.84
CA ARG A 19 2.43 -15.75 12.34
C ARG A 19 3.02 -17.16 12.37
N ILE A 20 4.35 -17.26 12.41
CA ILE A 20 5.10 -18.53 12.49
C ILE A 20 5.38 -18.93 13.95
N GLN A 21 5.38 -17.99 14.89
CA GLN A 21 5.61 -18.28 16.30
C GLN A 21 4.30 -18.73 16.99
N THR A 22 4.15 -20.04 17.19
CA THR A 22 3.15 -20.61 18.11
C THR A 22 3.68 -20.52 19.54
N GLY A 23 3.03 -19.71 20.39
CA GLY A 23 3.51 -19.37 21.74
C GLY A 23 3.73 -20.58 22.65
N ARG A 24 4.84 -20.57 23.40
CA ARG A 24 5.20 -21.56 24.43
C ARG A 24 5.82 -20.85 25.64
N GLY A 25 4.97 -20.30 26.51
CA GLY A 25 5.36 -19.95 27.89
C GLY A 25 4.37 -19.06 28.63
N ASN A 26 4.53 -19.00 29.95
CA ASN A 26 3.66 -18.28 30.91
C ASN A 26 4.37 -17.11 31.64
N GLY A 27 5.44 -16.55 31.06
CA GLY A 27 6.25 -15.49 31.69
C GLY A 27 5.70 -14.07 31.48
N ALA A 28 6.00 -13.15 32.41
CA ALA A 28 5.64 -11.73 32.29
C ALA A 28 6.24 -11.05 31.04
N LEU A 29 7.45 -11.47 30.64
CA LEU A 29 8.14 -10.98 29.43
C LEU A 29 7.41 -11.45 28.15
N GLU A 30 6.77 -12.62 28.19
CA GLU A 30 5.96 -13.14 27.09
C GLU A 30 4.62 -12.40 27.00
N HIS A 31 4.00 -12.05 28.13
CA HIS A 31 2.82 -11.17 28.10
C HIS A 31 3.11 -9.79 27.51
N ALA A 32 4.26 -9.20 27.84
CA ALA A 32 4.71 -7.95 27.24
C ALA A 32 4.98 -8.11 25.73
N ALA A 33 5.65 -9.20 25.33
CA ALA A 33 5.87 -9.52 23.92
C ALA A 33 4.54 -9.73 23.17
N ASP A 34 3.58 -10.48 23.73
CA ASP A 34 2.26 -10.69 23.15
C ASP A 34 1.44 -9.41 23.03
N ALA A 35 1.54 -8.51 24.00
CA ALA A 35 0.92 -7.19 23.93
C ALA A 35 1.53 -6.35 22.79
N ALA A 36 2.87 -6.30 22.70
CA ALA A 36 3.57 -5.59 21.63
C ALA A 36 3.27 -6.20 20.25
N LEU A 37 3.19 -7.52 20.15
CA LEU A 37 2.84 -8.22 18.93
C LEU A 37 1.38 -7.97 18.53
N ARG A 38 0.43 -7.99 19.48
CA ARG A 38 -0.99 -7.63 19.24
C ARG A 38 -1.11 -6.20 18.73
N PHE A 39 -0.32 -5.29 19.31
CA PHE A 39 -0.20 -3.94 18.80
C PHE A 39 0.31 -3.94 17.34
N LEU A 40 1.40 -4.64 17.03
CA LEU A 40 1.94 -4.72 15.67
C LEU A 40 0.92 -5.27 14.64
N MET A 41 0.14 -6.29 14.99
CA MET A 41 -0.91 -6.79 14.08
C MET A 41 -2.02 -5.75 13.82
N ARG A 42 -2.35 -4.92 14.80
CA ARG A 42 -3.33 -3.82 14.61
C ARG A 42 -2.75 -2.73 13.71
N VAL A 43 -1.43 -2.53 13.74
CA VAL A 43 -0.75 -1.53 12.92
C VAL A 43 -0.45 -2.03 11.50
N GLU A 44 -0.55 -3.35 11.24
CA GLU A 44 -0.29 -3.98 9.92
C GLU A 44 -0.97 -3.27 8.74
N PRO A 45 -2.28 -2.91 8.79
CA PRO A 45 -2.95 -2.25 7.67
C PRO A 45 -2.36 -0.86 7.38
N TYR A 46 -1.93 -0.15 8.42
CA TYR A 46 -1.31 1.17 8.31
C TYR A 46 0.08 1.09 7.71
N ILE A 47 0.85 0.06 8.07
CA ILE A 47 2.18 -0.22 7.48
C ILE A 47 2.01 -0.48 5.98
N ALA A 48 1.03 -1.29 5.58
CA ALA A 48 0.74 -1.56 4.18
C ALA A 48 0.31 -0.27 3.43
N ALA A 49 -0.62 0.50 4.00
CA ALA A 49 -1.07 1.76 3.39
C ALA A 49 0.08 2.76 3.23
N LEU A 50 0.93 2.89 4.25
CA LEU A 50 2.11 3.75 4.23
C LEU A 50 3.11 3.29 3.16
N PHE A 51 3.32 1.98 3.02
CA PHE A 51 4.16 1.42 1.97
C PHE A 51 3.63 1.80 0.58
N LEU A 52 2.34 1.62 0.32
CA LEU A 52 1.73 2.01 -0.97
C LEU A 52 1.73 3.51 -1.21
N TYR A 53 1.52 4.31 -0.18
CA TYR A 53 1.70 5.76 -0.26
C TYR A 53 3.13 6.11 -0.73
N LEU A 54 4.15 5.49 -0.15
CA LEU A 54 5.54 5.69 -0.57
C LEU A 54 5.78 5.19 -2.01
N VAL A 55 5.13 4.12 -2.44
CA VAL A 55 5.19 3.64 -3.84
C VAL A 55 4.69 4.73 -4.78
N GLY A 56 3.47 5.26 -4.56
CA GLY A 56 2.89 6.32 -5.38
C GLY A 56 3.72 7.60 -5.39
N PHE A 57 4.17 8.05 -4.21
CA PHE A 57 5.02 9.23 -4.08
C PHE A 57 6.37 9.05 -4.81
N SER A 58 6.98 7.87 -4.70
CA SER A 58 8.26 7.60 -5.36
C SER A 58 8.17 7.53 -6.88
N LEU A 59 7.01 7.14 -7.43
CA LEU A 59 6.76 7.18 -8.87
C LEU A 59 6.71 8.62 -9.39
N VAL A 60 6.10 9.54 -8.63
CA VAL A 60 6.12 10.98 -8.97
C VAL A 60 7.55 11.50 -8.99
N LEU A 61 8.33 11.23 -7.93
CA LEU A 61 9.73 11.66 -7.89
C LEU A 61 10.55 11.06 -9.04
N SER A 62 10.33 9.79 -9.37
CA SER A 62 11.00 9.13 -10.49
C SER A 62 10.62 9.75 -11.84
N TRP A 63 9.35 10.07 -12.03
CA TRP A 63 8.84 10.75 -13.23
C TRP A 63 9.42 12.15 -13.36
N SER A 64 9.28 12.99 -12.32
CA SER A 64 9.78 14.37 -12.33
C SER A 64 11.29 14.43 -12.54
N ALA A 65 12.06 13.49 -11.97
CA ALA A 65 13.49 13.39 -12.20
C ALA A 65 13.84 12.98 -13.64
N ALA A 66 13.02 12.15 -14.28
CA ALA A 66 13.20 11.76 -15.67
C ALA A 66 12.86 12.92 -16.64
N GLU A 67 11.79 13.66 -16.33
CA GLU A 67 11.35 14.82 -17.12
C GLU A 67 12.35 15.98 -17.03
N ALA A 68 12.89 16.27 -15.85
CA ALA A 68 13.88 17.33 -15.64
C ALA A 68 15.18 17.15 -16.43
N ARG A 69 15.50 15.91 -16.84
CA ARG A 69 16.72 15.59 -17.60
C ARG A 69 16.51 15.60 -19.11
N ALA A 70 15.27 15.68 -19.58
CA ALA A 70 14.91 15.45 -20.97
C ALA A 70 14.72 16.78 -21.73
N PRO A 71 15.42 16.99 -22.87
CA PRO A 71 15.06 18.05 -23.82
C PRO A 71 13.59 17.92 -24.26
N SER A 72 12.91 19.04 -24.49
CA SER A 72 11.48 19.08 -24.87
C SER A 72 11.15 18.15 -26.06
N ALA A 73 12.01 18.10 -27.06
CA ALA A 73 11.87 17.24 -28.25
C ALA A 73 11.91 15.73 -27.96
N GLN A 74 12.54 15.29 -26.85
CA GLN A 74 12.72 13.86 -26.52
C GLN A 74 11.76 13.33 -25.45
N ARG A 75 10.88 14.20 -24.91
CA ARG A 75 9.88 13.83 -23.90
C ARG A 75 9.02 12.60 -24.25
N PRO A 76 8.46 12.44 -25.47
CA PRO A 76 7.59 11.29 -25.75
C PRO A 76 8.33 9.95 -25.73
N LEU A 77 9.58 9.93 -26.22
CA LEU A 77 10.41 8.72 -26.21
C LEU A 77 10.84 8.35 -24.78
N LEU A 78 11.23 9.34 -23.99
CA LEU A 78 11.58 9.16 -22.58
C LEU A 78 10.37 8.67 -21.77
N ALA A 79 9.19 9.23 -22.03
CA ALA A 79 7.94 8.79 -21.42
C ALA A 79 7.66 7.31 -21.68
N ARG A 80 7.79 6.89 -22.94
CA ARG A 80 7.58 5.50 -23.37
C ARG A 80 8.59 4.55 -22.71
N ARG A 81 9.87 4.93 -22.64
CA ARG A 81 10.92 4.14 -21.98
C ARG A 81 10.70 4.03 -20.47
N TRP A 82 10.34 5.13 -19.81
CA TRP A 82 10.03 5.13 -18.37
C TRP A 82 8.82 4.23 -18.08
N ARG A 83 7.74 4.38 -18.85
CA ARG A 83 6.53 3.54 -18.74
C ARG A 83 6.84 2.05 -18.91
N ALA A 84 7.60 1.69 -19.94
CA ALA A 84 7.98 0.30 -20.18
C ALA A 84 8.78 -0.28 -19.00
N ARG A 85 9.70 0.50 -18.40
CA ARG A 85 10.43 0.06 -17.20
C ARG A 85 9.51 -0.16 -16.00
N MET A 86 8.55 0.74 -15.76
CA MET A 86 7.60 0.60 -14.65
C MET A 86 6.67 -0.59 -14.84
N PHE A 87 6.12 -0.79 -16.04
CA PHE A 87 5.29 -1.97 -16.34
C PHE A 87 6.07 -3.28 -16.27
N LYS A 88 7.32 -3.31 -16.76
CA LYS A 88 8.18 -4.49 -16.60
C LYS A 88 8.40 -4.80 -15.11
N ARG A 89 8.65 -3.78 -14.28
CA ARG A 89 8.79 -3.95 -12.83
C ARG A 89 7.50 -4.46 -12.17
N ALA A 90 6.36 -3.88 -12.52
CA ALA A 90 5.06 -4.34 -12.02
C ALA A 90 4.77 -5.78 -12.43
N GLY A 91 5.04 -6.15 -13.68
CA GLY A 91 4.90 -7.52 -14.19
C GLY A 91 5.77 -8.51 -13.42
N TRP A 92 7.03 -8.17 -13.14
CA TRP A 92 7.91 -9.01 -12.31
C TRP A 92 7.40 -9.16 -10.88
N LEU A 93 6.93 -8.08 -10.25
CA LEU A 93 6.36 -8.15 -8.89
C LEU A 93 5.10 -8.99 -8.84
N TYR A 94 4.24 -8.86 -9.84
CA TYR A 94 3.01 -9.66 -9.95
C TYR A 94 3.32 -11.14 -10.22
N ALA A 95 4.25 -11.44 -11.12
CA ALA A 95 4.70 -12.81 -11.37
C ALA A 95 5.33 -13.45 -10.12
N LEU A 96 6.16 -12.70 -9.38
CA LEU A 96 6.70 -13.14 -8.10
C LEU A 96 5.59 -13.40 -7.07
N SER A 97 4.58 -12.53 -7.02
CA SER A 97 3.39 -12.72 -6.17
C SER A 97 2.70 -14.05 -6.46
N ILE A 98 2.46 -14.38 -7.74
CA ILE A 98 1.87 -15.66 -8.16
C ILE A 98 2.81 -16.82 -7.77
N GLY A 99 4.10 -16.69 -8.08
CA GLY A 99 5.10 -17.72 -7.78
C GLY A 99 5.21 -18.04 -6.29
N LEU A 100 5.02 -17.05 -5.41
CA LEU A 100 5.00 -17.24 -3.96
C LEU A 100 3.67 -17.82 -3.47
N CYS A 101 2.54 -17.51 -4.13
CA CYS A 101 1.24 -18.05 -3.76
C CYS A 101 1.07 -19.53 -4.15
N LEU A 102 1.64 -19.97 -5.28
CA LEU A 102 1.51 -21.35 -5.77
C LEU A 102 1.96 -22.42 -4.75
N PRO A 103 3.15 -22.35 -4.13
CA PRO A 103 3.57 -23.34 -3.14
C PRO A 103 2.78 -23.24 -1.82
N GLN A 104 2.26 -22.06 -1.48
CA GLN A 104 1.56 -21.84 -0.22
C GLN A 104 0.10 -22.32 -0.26
N PHE A 105 -0.59 -22.10 -1.38
CA PHE A 105 -2.05 -22.32 -1.47
C PHE A 105 -2.45 -23.29 -2.60
N GLY A 106 -1.50 -23.70 -3.46
CA GLY A 106 -1.79 -24.45 -4.67
C GLY A 106 -2.36 -23.58 -5.81
N LEU A 107 -2.76 -24.23 -6.90
CA LEU A 107 -3.39 -23.58 -8.05
C LEU A 107 -4.91 -23.45 -7.82
N GLN A 108 -5.35 -22.31 -7.26
CA GLN A 108 -6.77 -22.05 -6.99
C GLN A 108 -7.29 -20.96 -7.93
N PHE A 109 -7.81 -21.37 -9.09
CA PHE A 109 -8.43 -20.42 -10.04
C PHE A 109 -9.82 -19.99 -9.55
N PRO A 110 -10.21 -18.70 -9.63
CA PRO A 110 -9.45 -17.52 -10.08
C PRO A 110 -8.68 -16.80 -8.94
N ALA A 111 -8.78 -17.28 -7.70
CA ALA A 111 -8.23 -16.63 -6.51
C ALA A 111 -6.71 -16.35 -6.59
N THR A 112 -5.92 -17.26 -7.19
CA THR A 112 -4.47 -17.09 -7.36
C THR A 112 -4.11 -15.86 -8.20
N PHE A 113 -4.97 -15.42 -9.12
CA PHE A 113 -4.73 -14.25 -9.97
C PHE A 113 -5.30 -12.97 -9.37
N VAL A 114 -6.41 -13.07 -8.64
CA VAL A 114 -7.12 -11.89 -8.11
C VAL A 114 -6.59 -11.46 -6.74
N SER A 115 -6.09 -12.39 -5.92
CA SER A 115 -5.81 -12.16 -4.49
C SER A 115 -4.42 -12.67 -4.05
N SER A 116 -3.37 -12.43 -4.84
CA SER A 116 -2.04 -12.98 -4.56
C SER A 116 -1.24 -12.23 -3.47
N GLY A 117 -1.88 -11.37 -2.68
CA GLY A 117 -1.25 -10.65 -1.55
C GLY A 117 -0.70 -9.27 -1.88
N ILE A 118 0.08 -8.70 -0.96
CA ILE A 118 0.52 -7.29 -1.02
C ILE A 118 1.34 -6.96 -2.29
N LEU A 119 2.09 -7.92 -2.84
CA LEU A 119 2.92 -7.72 -4.02
C LEU A 119 2.11 -7.44 -5.28
N SER A 120 0.96 -8.09 -5.47
CA SER A 120 0.06 -7.76 -6.59
C SER A 120 -0.61 -6.41 -6.39
N VAL A 121 -0.95 -6.03 -5.17
CA VAL A 121 -1.47 -4.69 -4.87
C VAL A 121 -0.43 -3.62 -5.20
N ILE A 122 0.84 -3.84 -4.86
CA ILE A 122 1.95 -2.95 -5.25
C ILE A 122 2.08 -2.89 -6.76
N ALA A 123 1.98 -4.03 -7.46
CA ALA A 123 2.04 -4.06 -8.92
C ALA A 123 0.89 -3.26 -9.56
N LEU A 124 -0.34 -3.44 -9.08
CA LEU A 124 -1.51 -2.68 -9.51
C LEU A 124 -1.34 -1.19 -9.22
N ALA A 125 -0.85 -0.81 -8.04
CA ALA A 125 -0.55 0.57 -7.69
C ALA A 125 0.47 1.19 -8.66
N ILE A 126 1.54 0.46 -9.01
CA ILE A 126 2.51 0.91 -10.01
C ILE A 126 1.84 1.10 -11.37
N VAL A 127 1.03 0.14 -11.82
CA VAL A 127 0.32 0.21 -13.11
C VAL A 127 -0.60 1.43 -13.15
N CYS A 128 -1.45 1.60 -12.14
CA CYS A 128 -2.41 2.69 -12.03
C CYS A 128 -1.72 4.06 -11.96
N CYS A 129 -0.77 4.24 -11.04
CA CYS A 129 -0.05 5.51 -10.91
C CYS A 129 0.78 5.82 -12.16
N THR A 130 1.43 4.83 -12.77
CA THR A 130 2.19 5.01 -14.02
C THR A 130 1.27 5.44 -15.15
N ALA A 131 0.11 4.81 -15.31
CA ALA A 131 -0.87 5.19 -16.32
C ALA A 131 -1.31 6.65 -16.10
N LEU A 132 -1.74 7.01 -14.90
CA LEU A 132 -2.21 8.35 -14.55
C LEU A 132 -1.12 9.42 -14.73
N LEU A 133 0.13 9.15 -14.35
CA LEU A 133 1.22 10.12 -14.53
C LEU A 133 1.55 10.37 -16.00
N THR A 134 1.24 9.42 -16.88
CA THR A 134 1.56 9.54 -18.30
C THR A 134 0.45 10.13 -19.16
N PHE A 135 -0.76 10.31 -18.62
CA PHE A 135 -1.86 11.01 -19.29
C PHE A 135 -1.80 12.51 -19.01
N SER A 136 -2.03 13.33 -20.04
CA SER A 136 -2.21 14.78 -19.87
C SER A 136 -3.40 15.04 -18.93
N GLY A 137 -3.12 15.58 -17.74
CA GLY A 137 -4.13 15.81 -16.71
C GLY A 137 -4.47 14.60 -15.84
N GLY A 138 -3.77 13.46 -15.95
CA GLY A 138 -4.07 12.28 -15.16
C GLY A 138 -3.89 12.46 -13.65
N ARG A 139 -3.09 13.46 -13.21
CA ARG A 139 -3.05 13.88 -11.80
C ARG A 139 -4.39 14.49 -11.32
N ARG A 140 -5.12 15.20 -12.20
CA ARG A 140 -6.47 15.69 -11.90
C ARG A 140 -7.47 14.53 -11.81
N LEU A 141 -7.30 13.50 -12.65
CA LEU A 141 -8.12 12.29 -12.63
C LEU A 141 -7.85 11.41 -11.40
N ALA A 142 -6.68 11.54 -10.77
CA ALA A 142 -6.34 10.78 -9.58
C ALA A 142 -7.22 11.13 -8.35
N TRP A 143 -7.66 12.39 -8.25
CA TRP A 143 -8.60 12.83 -7.20
C TRP A 143 -9.94 12.09 -7.23
N PRO A 144 -10.73 12.16 -8.33
CA PRO A 144 -11.99 11.45 -8.40
C PRO A 144 -11.80 9.94 -8.35
N LEU A 145 -10.68 9.40 -8.87
CA LEU A 145 -10.40 7.97 -8.74
C LEU A 145 -10.15 7.56 -7.29
N CYS A 146 -9.39 8.34 -6.53
CA CYS A 146 -9.17 8.10 -5.11
C CYS A 146 -10.48 8.16 -4.32
N ALA A 147 -11.31 9.17 -4.60
CA ALA A 147 -12.62 9.31 -3.98
C ALA A 147 -13.55 8.14 -4.33
N LEU A 148 -13.58 7.72 -5.60
CA LEU A 148 -14.36 6.58 -6.07
C LEU A 148 -13.97 5.28 -5.36
N VAL A 149 -12.67 5.02 -5.26
CA VAL A 149 -12.15 3.81 -4.61
C VAL A 149 -12.54 3.76 -3.13
N LEU A 150 -12.43 4.89 -2.41
CA LEU A 150 -12.89 5.00 -1.03
C LEU A 150 -14.41 4.84 -0.92
N LEU A 151 -15.17 5.48 -1.80
CA LEU A 151 -16.64 5.40 -1.82
C LEU A 151 -17.12 3.97 -2.08
N VAL A 152 -16.53 3.25 -3.04
CA VAL A 152 -16.84 1.84 -3.30
C VAL A 152 -16.50 0.98 -2.08
N THR A 153 -15.35 1.23 -1.45
CA THR A 153 -14.95 0.49 -0.24
C THR A 153 -15.96 0.73 0.90
N SER A 154 -16.37 1.97 1.13
CA SER A 154 -17.38 2.32 2.13
C SER A 154 -18.76 1.76 1.79
N ALA A 155 -19.18 1.78 0.53
CA ALA A 155 -20.47 1.24 0.11
C ALA A 155 -20.54 -0.27 0.32
N LEU A 156 -19.50 -1.01 -0.07
CA LEU A 156 -19.40 -2.45 0.20
C LEU A 156 -19.41 -2.76 1.69
N HIS A 157 -18.74 -1.90 2.48
CA HIS A 157 -18.73 -2.01 3.93
C HIS A 157 -20.13 -1.87 4.54
N PHE A 158 -20.86 -0.79 4.21
CA PHE A 158 -22.22 -0.59 4.71
C PHE A 158 -23.21 -1.63 4.21
N ALA A 159 -22.97 -2.22 3.03
CA ALA A 159 -23.75 -3.33 2.52
C ALA A 159 -23.44 -4.68 3.18
N GLY A 160 -22.42 -4.76 4.06
CA GLY A 160 -21.98 -6.01 4.66
C GLY A 160 -21.33 -6.98 3.67
N VAL A 161 -20.90 -6.50 2.48
CA VAL A 161 -20.30 -7.32 1.42
C VAL A 161 -18.78 -7.26 1.51
N GLY A 162 -18.17 -8.36 1.97
CA GLY A 162 -16.71 -8.51 2.02
C GLY A 162 -16.20 -9.43 0.91
N VAL A 163 -15.53 -8.86 -0.10
CA VAL A 163 -14.79 -9.65 -1.10
C VAL A 163 -13.33 -9.70 -0.69
N SER A 164 -12.87 -10.91 -0.36
CA SER A 164 -11.48 -11.17 0.00
C SER A 164 -10.51 -10.62 -1.05
N GLY A 165 -9.47 -9.96 -0.58
CA GLY A 165 -8.43 -9.36 -1.41
C GLY A 165 -8.84 -8.01 -2.02
N ILE A 166 -10.13 -7.77 -2.28
CA ILE A 166 -10.60 -6.52 -2.90
C ILE A 166 -10.86 -5.45 -1.84
N ASN A 167 -11.80 -5.71 -0.92
CA ASN A 167 -12.17 -4.80 0.17
C ASN A 167 -12.13 -5.44 1.56
N ALA A 168 -11.77 -6.74 1.64
CA ALA A 168 -11.60 -7.48 2.88
C ALA A 168 -10.20 -8.14 2.96
N GLY A 169 -9.71 -8.43 4.17
CA GLY A 169 -8.39 -9.02 4.44
C GLY A 169 -7.28 -8.00 4.74
N PRO A 170 -5.99 -8.41 4.78
CA PRO A 170 -4.82 -7.56 5.10
C PRO A 170 -4.65 -6.36 4.17
N GLY A 171 -5.38 -5.30 4.51
CA GLY A 171 -5.31 -4.00 3.88
C GLY A 171 -6.32 -3.77 2.75
N GLY A 172 -6.84 -4.79 2.06
CA GLY A 172 -7.79 -4.64 0.95
C GLY A 172 -7.22 -3.88 -0.27
N THR A 173 -7.28 -4.45 -1.47
CA THR A 173 -6.69 -3.84 -2.68
C THR A 173 -7.17 -2.41 -2.91
N PHE A 174 -8.46 -2.15 -2.76
CA PHE A 174 -9.04 -0.82 -3.01
C PHE A 174 -8.51 0.27 -2.06
N PRO A 175 -8.69 0.19 -0.73
CA PRO A 175 -8.16 1.21 0.17
C PRO A 175 -6.64 1.37 0.08
N LEU A 176 -5.90 0.29 -0.20
CA LEU A 176 -4.45 0.35 -0.46
C LEU A 176 -4.09 1.08 -1.78
N LEU A 177 -4.88 0.88 -2.84
CA LEU A 177 -4.74 1.66 -4.07
C LEU A 177 -5.00 3.14 -3.81
N ALA A 178 -6.03 3.49 -3.01
CA ALA A 178 -6.28 4.88 -2.62
C ALA A 178 -5.07 5.50 -1.91
N ALA A 179 -4.41 4.77 -0.99
CA ALA A 179 -3.18 5.24 -0.35
C ALA A 179 -2.06 5.54 -1.36
N SER A 180 -1.89 4.70 -2.39
CA SER A 180 -0.92 4.97 -3.47
C SER A 180 -1.28 6.21 -4.30
N LEU A 181 -2.56 6.44 -4.58
CA LEU A 181 -3.03 7.64 -5.28
C LEU A 181 -2.80 8.90 -4.45
N LEU A 182 -3.03 8.85 -3.14
CA LEU A 182 -2.70 9.95 -2.21
C LEU A 182 -1.19 10.24 -2.21
N GLY A 183 -0.36 9.19 -2.22
CA GLY A 183 1.09 9.31 -2.39
C GLY A 183 1.46 10.05 -3.66
N MET A 184 0.85 9.66 -4.78
CA MET A 184 1.04 10.32 -6.07
C MET A 184 0.54 11.78 -6.07
N LEU A 185 -0.59 12.06 -5.42
CA LEU A 185 -1.15 13.41 -5.32
C LEU A 185 -0.28 14.33 -4.45
N SER A 186 0.40 13.80 -3.43
CA SER A 186 1.27 14.57 -2.54
C SER A 186 2.65 14.92 -3.12
N GLY A 187 3.05 14.30 -4.23
CA GLY A 187 4.32 14.59 -4.89
C GLY A 187 4.37 15.98 -5.56
N PRO A 188 5.58 16.50 -5.85
CA PRO A 188 5.73 17.80 -6.53
C PRO A 188 5.08 17.77 -7.92
N ALA A 189 4.53 18.89 -8.36
CA ALA A 189 4.00 18.99 -9.71
C ALA A 189 5.13 18.88 -10.75
N PRO A 190 4.91 18.22 -11.90
CA PRO A 190 5.91 18.12 -12.95
C PRO A 190 6.41 19.49 -13.47
N THR A 191 5.67 20.56 -13.21
CA THR A 191 5.95 21.94 -13.66
C THR A 191 6.56 22.85 -12.60
N ASP A 192 6.66 22.42 -11.33
CA ASP A 192 7.25 23.26 -10.28
C ASP A 192 8.77 23.22 -10.37
N SER A 193 9.33 24.11 -11.18
CA SER A 193 10.77 24.37 -11.27
C SER A 193 11.28 25.29 -10.16
N SER A 194 10.63 25.31 -8.98
CA SER A 194 11.06 26.18 -7.89
C SER A 194 12.51 25.88 -7.49
N PRO A 195 13.33 26.94 -7.25
CA PRO A 195 14.72 26.78 -6.91
C PRO A 195 14.89 25.89 -5.67
N ARG A 196 15.74 24.88 -5.80
CA ARG A 196 16.03 23.94 -4.71
C ARG A 196 16.58 24.72 -3.50
N PRO A 197 16.01 24.57 -2.30
CA PRO A 197 16.64 25.10 -1.10
C PRO A 197 17.99 24.42 -0.91
N ALA A 198 19.06 25.22 -0.85
CA ALA A 198 20.40 24.76 -0.57
C ALA A 198 20.46 24.30 0.90
N GLY A 199 20.71 23.01 1.13
CA GLY A 199 21.12 22.51 2.45
C GLY A 199 20.14 21.61 3.20
N GLY A 200 18.92 21.38 2.71
CA GLY A 200 18.01 20.37 3.26
C GLY A 200 17.74 19.27 2.24
N SER A 201 17.56 18.02 2.67
CA SER A 201 17.04 17.03 1.71
C SER A 201 15.65 17.55 1.26
N PRO A 202 15.39 17.74 -0.04
CA PRO A 202 14.10 18.26 -0.53
C PRO A 202 12.90 17.40 -0.11
N LEU A 203 13.21 16.20 0.41
CA LEU A 203 12.32 15.21 0.96
C LEU A 203 11.83 15.53 2.38
N GLU A 204 12.70 15.99 3.30
CA GLU A 204 12.27 16.29 4.68
C GLU A 204 11.33 17.49 4.73
N ALA A 205 11.62 18.52 3.93
CA ALA A 205 10.77 19.70 3.83
C ALA A 205 9.42 19.43 3.15
N ALA A 206 9.36 18.51 2.17
CA ALA A 206 8.12 18.15 1.48
C ALA A 206 7.28 17.12 2.27
N GLN A 207 7.92 16.17 2.97
CA GLN A 207 7.24 15.15 3.76
C GLN A 207 6.58 15.71 5.03
N LEU A 208 7.23 16.65 5.73
CA LEU A 208 6.65 17.31 6.91
C LEU A 208 5.60 18.37 6.57
N ARG A 209 5.67 19.00 5.39
CA ARG A 209 4.76 20.08 5.00
C ARG A 209 3.54 19.63 4.20
N SER A 210 3.48 18.38 3.74
CA SER A 210 2.29 17.90 3.04
C SER A 210 1.14 17.75 4.05
N PRO A 211 0.07 18.57 3.97
CA PRO A 211 -1.08 18.45 4.86
C PRO A 211 -1.74 17.08 4.75
N TRP A 212 -1.46 16.32 3.67
CA TRP A 212 -1.92 14.97 3.43
C TRP A 212 -1.13 13.90 4.19
N THR A 213 0.16 14.12 4.47
CA THR A 213 0.92 13.21 5.35
C THR A 213 0.42 13.35 6.78
N LEU A 214 0.15 14.60 7.20
CA LEU A 214 -0.50 14.90 8.46
C LEU A 214 -1.95 14.43 8.48
N LEU A 215 -2.70 14.47 7.38
CA LEU A 215 -4.06 13.93 7.30
C LEU A 215 -4.07 12.40 7.29
N CYS A 216 -3.14 11.72 6.63
CA CYS A 216 -3.04 10.26 6.70
C CYS A 216 -2.62 9.82 8.12
N LEU A 217 -1.70 10.55 8.75
CA LEU A 217 -1.34 10.37 10.15
C LEU A 217 -2.48 10.76 11.10
N ALA A 218 -3.31 11.74 10.75
CA ALA A 218 -4.45 12.19 11.53
C ALA A 218 -5.68 11.31 11.33
N ILE A 219 -5.91 10.69 10.17
CA ILE A 219 -6.94 9.67 9.97
C ILE A 219 -6.50 8.38 10.68
N ALA A 220 -5.22 8.02 10.55
CA ALA A 220 -4.65 6.94 11.35
C ALA A 220 -4.69 7.22 12.86
N GLY A 221 -4.47 8.48 13.26
CA GLY A 221 -4.51 8.94 14.65
C GLY A 221 -5.92 9.17 15.20
N PHE A 222 -6.88 9.61 14.38
CA PHE A 222 -8.27 9.88 14.75
C PHE A 222 -9.03 8.56 14.97
N GLU A 223 -8.78 7.54 14.14
CA GLU A 223 -9.22 6.18 14.40
C GLU A 223 -8.53 5.57 15.64
N LEU A 224 -7.28 5.97 15.93
CA LEU A 224 -6.58 5.61 17.18
C LEU A 224 -7.21 6.27 18.44
N PHE A 225 -7.74 7.50 18.31
CA PHE A 225 -8.22 8.33 19.42
C PHE A 225 -9.71 8.17 19.72
N ARG A 226 -10.52 7.70 18.76
CA ARG A 226 -11.99 7.62 18.90
C ARG A 226 -12.50 6.45 19.75
N GLY A 227 -11.62 5.67 20.39
CA GLY A 227 -11.98 4.73 21.46
C GLY A 227 -12.95 3.59 21.09
N GLY A 228 -13.39 3.49 19.83
CA GLY A 228 -14.25 2.44 19.31
C GLY A 228 -13.41 1.33 18.72
N TRP A 229 -12.90 0.45 19.57
CA TRP A 229 -12.16 -0.76 19.19
C TRP A 229 -13.03 -1.85 18.53
N SER A 230 -14.21 -1.49 18.03
CA SER A 230 -14.98 -2.27 17.07
C SER A 230 -14.78 -1.63 15.70
N ALA A 231 -13.58 -1.75 15.14
CA ALA A 231 -13.42 -1.53 13.71
C ALA A 231 -14.01 -2.77 13.02
N PRO A 232 -15.17 -2.69 12.36
CA PRO A 232 -15.74 -3.85 11.65
C PRO A 232 -14.79 -4.43 10.57
N TRP A 233 -13.77 -3.67 10.17
CA TRP A 233 -12.62 -4.13 9.40
C TRP A 233 -11.85 -5.25 10.11
N THR A 234 -11.45 -5.09 11.39
CA THR A 234 -10.74 -6.13 12.17
C THR A 234 -11.58 -7.38 12.42
N ASP A 235 -12.91 -7.25 12.50
CA ASP A 235 -13.79 -8.42 12.57
C ASP A 235 -13.83 -9.16 11.23
N THR A 236 -13.83 -8.43 10.10
CA THR A 236 -13.68 -8.99 8.75
C THR A 236 -12.31 -9.67 8.55
N PHE A 237 -11.26 -9.16 9.20
CA PHE A 237 -9.94 -9.81 9.25
C PHE A 237 -9.99 -11.16 9.97
N SER A 238 -10.76 -11.25 11.06
CA SER A 238 -10.85 -12.47 11.88
C SER A 238 -11.78 -13.53 11.30
N SER A 239 -12.88 -13.13 10.63
CA SER A 239 -13.81 -14.08 9.98
C SER A 239 -13.13 -14.80 8.82
N HIS A 240 -12.23 -14.11 8.09
CA HIS A 240 -11.55 -14.71 6.96
C HIS A 240 -10.63 -15.88 7.35
N TYR A 241 -10.04 -15.87 8.55
CA TYR A 241 -9.29 -17.03 9.05
C TYR A 241 -10.19 -18.13 9.63
N ARG A 242 -11.41 -17.80 10.08
CA ARG A 242 -12.38 -18.82 10.51
C ARG A 242 -12.89 -19.65 9.33
N ASP A 243 -13.11 -19.02 8.18
CA ASP A 243 -13.68 -19.70 7.01
C ASP A 243 -12.68 -20.60 6.27
N TYR A 244 -11.36 -20.38 6.42
CA TYR A 244 -10.33 -21.35 6.00
C TYR A 244 -10.07 -22.45 7.03
N GLY A 245 -10.53 -22.29 8.28
CA GLY A 245 -10.41 -23.28 9.35
C GLY A 245 -10.95 -24.68 9.01
N PRO A 246 -12.15 -24.83 8.39
CA PRO A 246 -12.66 -26.14 8.01
C PRO A 246 -11.97 -26.74 6.77
N LEU A 247 -11.29 -25.93 5.93
CA LEU A 247 -10.50 -26.45 4.79
C LEU A 247 -9.10 -26.93 5.20
N ALA A 248 -8.58 -26.46 6.34
CA ALA A 248 -7.32 -26.94 6.94
C ALA A 248 -7.51 -28.16 7.86
N ALA A 249 -8.75 -28.52 8.22
CA ALA A 249 -9.07 -29.68 9.04
C ALA A 249 -9.29 -30.98 8.23
N GLY A 250 -9.08 -30.93 6.90
CA GLY A 250 -9.29 -32.04 5.96
C GLY A 250 -8.02 -32.64 5.35
N TYR A 251 -6.84 -32.34 5.89
CA TYR A 251 -5.56 -32.97 5.52
C TYR A 251 -4.76 -33.32 6.76
#